data_AF-A0A286F4Y0-F1
#
_entry.id   AF-A0A286F4Y0-F1
#
_cell.length_a   1.000
_cell.length_b   1.000
_cell.length_c   1.000
_cell.angle_alpha   90.00
_cell.angle_beta   90.00
_cell.angle_gamma   90.00
#
_symmetry.space_group_name_H-M   'P 1'
#
loop_
_entity.id
_entity.type
_entity.pdbx_description
1 polymer ?
#
loop_
_entity_poly.entity_id
_entity_poly.type
_entity_poly.pdbx_seq_one_letter_code
_entity_poly.pdbx_strand_id
1 'polypeptide(L)'
;MAIQAKFVIGLLYSNTLRTYITINYSRASRSQLAHYLQRTGWLNLGQAGSFTGEMLACVKSGNYAPVFLRLPDPDTELPESFLAALRQHPGVIVTSPYPQHLYRHLPLQPFDFLTEPFSFERFTQSMERYVEQFG
;
A
#
# COMPACT_ATOMS: atom_id res chain seq x y z
N MET A 1 -18.51 -17.42 -0.85
CA MET A 1 -18.62 -17.53 -2.33
C MET A 1 -19.13 -16.26 -3.01
N ALA A 2 -20.07 -15.50 -2.44
CA ALA A 2 -20.58 -14.26 -3.07
C ALA A 2 -19.57 -13.10 -3.18
N ILE A 3 -18.52 -13.09 -2.34
CA ILE A 3 -17.55 -11.97 -2.22
C ILE A 3 -16.55 -11.96 -3.38
N GLN A 4 -16.12 -13.11 -3.89
CA GLN A 4 -15.26 -13.19 -5.09
C GLN A 4 -15.98 -12.71 -6.36
N ALA A 5 -17.30 -12.87 -6.44
CA ALA A 5 -18.06 -12.49 -7.63
C ALA A 5 -18.12 -10.97 -7.82
N LYS A 6 -18.25 -10.17 -6.75
CA LYS A 6 -18.19 -8.69 -6.86
C LYS A 6 -16.81 -8.19 -7.29
N PHE A 7 -15.75 -8.83 -6.80
CA PHE A 7 -14.37 -8.50 -7.15
C PHE A 7 -14.08 -8.73 -8.64
N VAL A 8 -14.56 -9.85 -9.20
CA VAL A 8 -14.43 -10.17 -10.62
C VAL A 8 -15.28 -9.25 -11.50
N ILE A 9 -16.52 -8.93 -11.10
CA ILE A 9 -17.45 -8.16 -11.95
C ILE A 9 -17.06 -6.67 -12.03
N GLY A 10 -16.51 -6.07 -10.96
CA GLY A 10 -16.04 -4.67 -11.00
C GLY A 10 -14.79 -4.45 -11.87
N LEU A 11 -13.91 -5.45 -11.96
CA LEU A 11 -12.67 -5.41 -12.74
C LEU A 11 -12.85 -5.74 -14.23
N LEU A 12 -13.97 -6.37 -14.61
CA LEU A 12 -14.24 -6.72 -16.01
C LEU A 12 -14.53 -5.50 -16.92
N TYR A 13 -14.71 -4.30 -16.35
CA TYR A 13 -15.04 -3.09 -17.10
C TYR A 13 -13.93 -2.04 -17.19
N SER A 14 -12.81 -2.21 -16.49
CA SER A 14 -11.67 -1.28 -16.55
C SER A 14 -10.39 -2.04 -16.88
N ASN A 15 -10.03 -2.08 -18.17
CA ASN A 15 -8.87 -2.80 -18.70
C ASN A 15 -7.52 -2.10 -18.38
N THR A 16 -7.46 -1.34 -17.29
CA THR A 16 -6.26 -0.60 -16.89
C THR A 16 -5.61 -1.33 -15.73
N LEU A 17 -4.60 -2.16 -16.04
CA LEU A 17 -3.72 -2.76 -15.05
C LEU A 17 -3.11 -1.65 -14.20
N ARG A 18 -3.41 -1.63 -12.89
CA ARG A 18 -2.84 -0.65 -11.96
C ARG A 18 -1.53 -1.17 -11.39
N THR A 19 -0.55 -0.29 -11.37
CA THR A 19 0.80 -0.62 -10.92
C THR A 19 0.99 -0.11 -9.50
N TYR A 20 1.41 -0.97 -8.58
CA TYR A 20 1.70 -0.59 -7.20
C TYR A 20 3.21 -0.51 -6.94
N ILE A 21 3.60 0.22 -5.90
CA ILE A 21 4.97 0.22 -5.39
C ILE A 21 5.00 -0.19 -3.91
N THR A 22 6.13 -0.77 -3.48
CA THR A 22 6.36 -1.12 -2.07
C THR A 22 7.61 -0.44 -1.55
N ILE A 23 7.51 0.23 -0.40
CA ILE A 23 8.61 0.96 0.22
C ILE A 23 8.95 0.32 1.57
N ASN A 24 10.24 0.05 1.78
CA ASN A 24 10.82 -0.37 3.07
C ASN A 24 10.32 -1.73 3.62
N TYR A 25 9.99 -2.67 2.73
CA TYR A 25 9.56 -4.01 3.12
C TYR A 25 10.72 -4.95 3.40
N SER A 26 10.71 -5.57 4.59
CA SER A 26 11.51 -6.75 4.91
C SER A 26 11.16 -7.93 4.00
N ARG A 27 12.01 -8.96 3.93
CA ARG A 27 11.70 -10.17 3.16
C ARG A 27 10.40 -10.84 3.63
N ALA A 28 10.21 -10.96 4.93
CA ALA A 28 9.04 -11.61 5.51
C ALA A 28 7.74 -10.84 5.20
N SER A 29 7.71 -9.54 5.48
CA SER A 29 6.55 -8.69 5.20
C SER A 29 6.22 -8.66 3.70
N ARG A 30 7.25 -8.66 2.85
CA ARG A 30 7.08 -8.69 1.39
C ARG A 30 6.46 -10.00 0.92
N SER A 31 6.89 -11.14 1.47
CA SER A 31 6.32 -12.44 1.13
C SER A 31 4.84 -12.52 1.49
N GLN A 32 4.43 -12.01 2.66
CA GLN A 32 3.02 -11.96 3.04
C GLN A 32 2.21 -11.08 2.09
N LEU A 33 2.65 -9.85 1.83
CA LEU A 33 1.96 -8.92 0.94
C LEU A 33 1.87 -9.47 -0.49
N ALA A 34 2.97 -10.01 -1.03
CA ALA A 34 3.01 -10.59 -2.37
C ALA A 34 2.03 -11.76 -2.50
N HIS A 35 1.96 -12.65 -1.50
CA HIS A 35 0.99 -13.74 -1.48
C HIS A 35 -0.46 -13.23 -1.51
N TYR A 36 -0.77 -12.13 -0.82
CA TYR A 36 -2.12 -11.56 -0.83
C TYR A 36 -2.45 -10.84 -2.16
N LEU A 37 -1.49 -10.12 -2.74
CA LEU A 37 -1.65 -9.44 -4.03
C LEU A 37 -1.80 -10.41 -5.20
N GLN A 38 -1.07 -11.55 -5.17
CA GLN A 38 -1.26 -12.61 -6.15
C GLN A 38 -2.67 -13.19 -6.13
N ARG A 39 -3.30 -13.28 -4.95
CA ARG A 39 -4.67 -13.78 -4.81
C ARG A 39 -5.73 -12.80 -5.31
N THR A 40 -5.42 -11.51 -5.39
CA THR A 40 -6.34 -10.51 -5.95
C THR A 40 -6.20 -10.39 -7.46
N GLY A 41 -5.00 -10.51 -8.02
CA GLY A 41 -4.78 -10.76 -9.45
C GLY A 41 -4.99 -9.56 -10.40
N TRP A 42 -5.14 -8.34 -9.89
CA TRP A 42 -5.36 -7.12 -10.71
C TRP A 42 -4.32 -6.01 -10.50
N LEU A 43 -3.37 -6.23 -9.60
CA LEU A 43 -2.27 -5.32 -9.32
C LEU A 43 -0.95 -5.88 -9.81
N ASN A 44 -0.19 -5.08 -10.55
CA ASN A 44 1.16 -5.42 -10.98
C ASN A 44 2.21 -4.67 -10.16
N LEU A 45 3.28 -5.35 -9.78
CA LEU A 45 4.40 -4.70 -9.12
C LEU A 45 5.14 -3.80 -10.10
N GLY A 46 5.19 -2.51 -9.82
CA GLY A 46 6.01 -1.55 -10.57
C GLY A 46 7.41 -1.46 -10.03
N GLN A 47 7.53 -1.15 -8.73
CA GLN A 47 8.81 -0.98 -8.07
C GLN A 47 8.75 -1.42 -6.61
N ALA A 48 9.87 -1.96 -6.12
CA ALA A 48 10.08 -2.29 -4.72
C ALA A 48 11.44 -1.78 -4.28
N GLY A 49 11.52 -1.10 -3.14
CA GLY A 49 12.79 -0.53 -2.71
C GLY A 49 12.75 0.11 -1.32
N SER A 50 13.88 0.72 -0.95
CA SER A 50 14.02 1.55 0.24
C SER A 50 13.82 3.03 -0.10
N PHE A 51 14.11 3.93 0.83
CA PHE A 51 14.03 5.37 0.65
C PHE A 51 15.19 5.92 -0.20
N THR A 52 15.16 5.68 -1.51
CA THR A 52 16.14 6.19 -2.47
C THR A 52 15.58 7.37 -3.29
N GLY A 53 16.45 8.13 -3.96
CA GLY A 53 16.02 9.20 -4.86
C GLY A 53 15.15 8.72 -6.03
N GLU A 54 15.44 7.52 -6.55
CA GLU A 54 14.63 6.87 -7.59
C GLU A 54 13.22 6.54 -7.09
N MET A 55 13.11 5.93 -5.92
CA MET A 55 11.82 5.62 -5.31
C MET A 55 11.03 6.92 -5.00
N LEU A 56 11.71 7.98 -4.57
CA LEU A 56 11.08 9.28 -4.34
C LEU A 56 10.50 9.85 -5.64
N ALA A 57 11.22 9.73 -6.77
CA ALA A 57 10.73 10.15 -8.07
C ALA A 57 9.46 9.36 -8.47
N CYS A 58 9.43 8.05 -8.21
CA CYS A 58 8.25 7.23 -8.46
C CYS A 58 7.04 7.63 -7.61
N VAL A 59 7.23 7.89 -6.31
CA VAL A 59 6.16 8.41 -5.44
C VAL A 59 5.63 9.75 -5.96
N LYS A 60 6.53 10.68 -6.33
CA LYS A 60 6.16 12.01 -6.84
C LYS A 60 5.47 11.98 -8.20
N SER A 61 5.76 10.98 -9.03
CA SER A 61 5.15 10.85 -10.36
C SER A 61 3.63 10.67 -10.30
N GLY A 62 3.11 10.09 -9.22
CA GLY A 62 1.69 9.72 -9.09
C GLY A 62 1.21 8.61 -10.04
N ASN A 63 2.10 8.06 -10.87
CA ASN A 63 1.75 7.02 -11.85
C ASN A 63 1.55 5.63 -11.20
N TYR A 64 1.90 5.49 -9.93
CA TYR A 64 1.84 4.23 -9.20
C TYR A 64 0.89 4.35 -8.02
N ALA A 65 -0.19 3.56 -8.03
CA ALA A 65 -1.14 3.52 -6.95
C ALA A 65 -1.82 2.14 -6.89
N PRO A 66 -1.94 1.51 -5.72
CA PRO A 66 -1.57 2.04 -4.39
C PRO A 66 -0.06 2.08 -4.13
N VAL A 67 0.33 2.90 -3.15
CA VAL A 67 1.67 2.89 -2.55
C VAL A 67 1.60 2.12 -1.23
N PHE A 68 2.26 0.97 -1.15
CA PHE A 68 2.39 0.24 0.10
C PHE A 68 3.65 0.73 0.84
N LEU A 69 3.46 1.44 1.95
CA LEU A 69 4.55 1.92 2.80
C LEU A 69 4.65 1.05 4.05
N ARG A 70 5.77 0.36 4.26
CA ARG A 70 6.03 -0.29 5.53
C ARG A 70 6.76 0.65 6.47
N LEU A 71 6.11 1.02 7.57
CA LEU A 71 6.75 1.82 8.60
C LEU A 71 7.71 0.96 9.43
N PRO A 72 8.92 1.46 9.72
CA PRO A 72 9.84 0.86 10.68
C PRO A 72 9.34 1.09 12.11
N ASP A 73 10.20 0.84 13.11
CA ASP A 73 9.91 1.20 14.49
C ASP A 73 9.45 2.67 14.63
N PRO A 74 8.46 2.99 15.50
CA PRO A 74 7.97 4.35 15.70
C PRO A 74 9.06 5.39 16.00
N ASP A 75 10.18 4.97 16.59
CA ASP A 75 11.30 5.86 16.93
C ASP A 75 12.28 6.07 15.75
N THR A 76 12.04 5.40 14.61
CA THR A 76 12.89 5.54 13.42
C THR A 76 12.46 6.76 12.60
N GLU A 77 13.38 7.69 12.41
CA GLU A 77 13.18 8.83 11.53
C GLU A 77 12.99 8.41 10.07
N LEU A 78 12.01 9.03 9.41
CA LEU A 78 11.78 8.88 7.98
C LEU A 78 12.32 10.11 7.25
N PRO A 79 12.84 9.96 6.02
CA PRO A 79 13.29 11.12 5.26
C PRO A 79 12.15 12.11 5.02
N GLU A 80 12.34 13.37 5.40
CA GLU A 80 11.31 14.42 5.28
C GLU A 80 10.79 14.58 3.84
N SER A 81 11.67 14.39 2.85
CA SER A 81 11.30 14.44 1.44
C SER A 81 10.26 13.36 1.06
N PHE A 82 10.33 12.18 1.68
CA PHE A 82 9.35 11.13 1.53
C PHE A 82 8.07 11.44 2.30
N LEU A 83 8.17 11.93 3.54
CA LEU A 83 7.00 12.34 4.31
C LEU A 83 6.17 13.39 3.56
N ALA A 84 6.82 14.40 2.99
CA ALA A 84 6.17 15.43 2.20
C ALA A 84 5.48 14.85 0.94
N ALA A 85 6.14 13.95 0.20
CA ALA A 85 5.57 13.34 -0.99
C ALA A 85 4.41 12.37 -0.67
N LEU A 86 4.58 11.52 0.34
CA LEU A 86 3.57 10.54 0.75
C LEU A 86 2.33 11.21 1.35
N ARG A 87 2.49 12.35 2.05
CA ARG A 87 1.35 13.15 2.56
C ARG A 87 0.42 13.64 1.45
N GLN A 88 0.96 13.89 0.26
CA GLN A 88 0.18 14.35 -0.89
C GLN A 88 -0.39 13.20 -1.73
N HIS A 89 0.04 11.96 -1.47
CA HIS A 89 -0.34 10.82 -2.29
C HIS A 89 -1.65 10.19 -1.76
N PRO A 90 -2.74 10.16 -2.55
CA PRO A 90 -4.06 9.79 -2.05
C PRO A 90 -4.21 8.29 -1.74
N GLY A 91 -3.37 7.45 -2.35
CA GLY A 91 -3.46 5.99 -2.27
C GLY A 91 -2.38 5.30 -1.41
N VAL A 92 -1.95 5.91 -0.30
CA VAL A 92 -0.94 5.31 0.59
C VAL A 92 -1.59 4.33 1.56
N ILE A 93 -1.25 3.04 1.46
CA ILE A 93 -1.62 2.02 2.43
C ILE A 93 -0.39 1.73 3.30
N VAL A 94 -0.52 1.96 4.61
CA VAL A 94 0.57 1.73 5.55
C VAL A 94 0.49 0.34 6.15
N THR A 95 1.63 -0.32 6.29
CA THR A 95 1.78 -1.53 7.10
C THR A 95 2.84 -1.32 8.19
N SER A 96 2.66 -1.96 9.34
CA SER A 96 3.63 -1.92 10.43
C SER A 96 3.37 -3.00 11.47
N PRO A 97 4.40 -3.61 12.10
CA PRO A 97 4.20 -4.47 13.28
C PRO A 97 3.70 -3.70 14.51
N TYR A 98 3.66 -2.37 14.46
CA TYR A 98 3.21 -1.50 15.54
C TYR A 98 1.83 -0.89 15.23
N PRO A 99 1.01 -0.62 16.25
CA PRO A 99 -0.30 -0.02 16.06
C PRO A 99 -0.22 1.44 15.60
N GLN A 100 -1.19 1.86 14.78
CA GLN A 100 -1.24 3.18 14.15
C GLN A 100 -1.07 4.35 15.13
N HIS A 101 -1.59 4.24 16.35
CA HIS A 101 -1.56 5.34 17.31
C HIS A 101 -0.13 5.75 17.74
N LEU A 102 0.87 4.88 17.56
CA LEU A 102 2.27 5.21 17.84
C LEU A 102 2.89 6.13 16.79
N TYR A 103 2.30 6.20 15.59
CA TYR A 103 2.77 7.04 14.48
C TYR A 103 2.06 8.40 14.38
N ARG A 104 1.32 8.83 15.42
CA ARG A 104 0.56 10.10 15.39
C ARG A 104 1.43 11.35 15.20
N HIS A 105 2.70 11.25 15.54
CA HIS A 105 3.68 12.32 15.34
C HIS A 105 4.09 12.45 13.85
N LEU A 106 3.92 11.38 13.05
CA LEU A 106 4.18 11.44 11.63
C LEU A 106 3.05 12.20 10.93
N PRO A 107 3.37 13.18 10.08
CA PRO A 107 2.39 13.95 9.34
C PRO A 107 1.87 13.19 8.11
N LEU A 108 1.36 11.97 8.32
CA LEU A 108 0.81 11.08 7.31
C LEU A 108 -0.69 10.87 7.56
N GLN A 109 -1.48 10.88 6.48
CA GLN A 109 -2.89 10.50 6.50
C GLN A 109 -3.08 9.34 5.51
N PRO A 110 -2.69 8.12 5.89
CA PRO A 110 -2.80 6.99 4.97
C PRO A 110 -4.26 6.68 4.67
N PHE A 111 -4.51 6.16 3.46
CA PHE A 111 -5.81 5.64 3.05
C PHE A 111 -6.29 4.53 4.00
N ASP A 112 -5.37 3.64 4.38
CA ASP A 112 -5.61 2.61 5.39
C ASP A 112 -4.31 2.24 6.11
N PHE A 113 -4.46 1.65 7.30
CA PHE A 113 -3.35 1.17 8.11
C PHE A 113 -3.60 -0.30 8.47
N LEU A 114 -2.63 -1.16 8.16
CA LEU A 114 -2.68 -2.60 8.43
C LEU A 114 -1.57 -2.98 9.41
N THR A 115 -1.94 -3.26 10.65
CA THR A 115 -0.98 -3.75 11.66
C THR A 115 -0.56 -5.20 11.32
N GLU A 116 0.74 -5.44 11.19
CA GLU A 116 1.32 -6.76 10.98
C GLU A 116 1.30 -7.57 12.30
N PRO A 117 1.00 -8.88 12.26
CA PRO A 117 0.45 -9.60 11.12
C PRO A 117 -1.03 -9.26 10.90
N PHE A 118 -1.43 -9.03 9.64
CA PHE A 118 -2.84 -8.85 9.25
C PHE A 118 -3.36 -10.06 8.45
N SER A 119 -4.65 -10.37 8.58
CA SER A 119 -5.30 -11.45 7.84
C SER A 119 -5.54 -11.09 6.37
N PHE A 120 -5.76 -12.10 5.53
CA PHE A 120 -6.18 -11.87 4.15
C PHE A 120 -7.51 -11.13 4.07
N GLU A 121 -8.46 -11.44 4.97
CA GLU A 121 -9.75 -10.74 5.02
C GLU A 121 -9.58 -9.25 5.29
N ARG A 122 -8.74 -8.87 6.26
CA ARG A 122 -8.46 -7.45 6.55
C ARG A 122 -7.80 -6.76 5.36
N PHE A 123 -6.89 -7.44 4.68
CA PHE A 123 -6.30 -6.95 3.44
C PHE A 123 -7.36 -6.76 2.35
N THR A 124 -8.25 -7.73 2.12
CA THR A 124 -9.31 -7.62 1.12
C THR A 124 -10.25 -6.45 1.42
N GLN A 125 -10.66 -6.24 2.67
CA GLN A 125 -11.47 -5.08 3.06
C GLN A 125 -10.79 -3.74 2.72
N SER A 126 -9.46 -3.66 2.94
CA SER A 126 -8.66 -2.49 2.56
C SER A 126 -8.69 -2.27 1.05
N MET A 127 -8.48 -3.34 0.27
CA MET A 127 -8.47 -3.29 -1.19
C MET A 127 -9.85 -3.01 -1.78
N GLU A 128 -10.94 -3.51 -1.19
CA GLU A 128 -12.31 -3.22 -1.60
C GLU A 128 -12.61 -1.73 -1.45
N ARG A 129 -12.33 -1.16 -0.27
CA ARG A 129 -12.45 0.29 -0.06
C ARG A 129 -11.60 1.08 -1.07
N TYR A 130 -10.40 0.60 -1.36
CA TYR A 130 -9.50 1.27 -2.30
C TYR A 130 -10.10 1.31 -3.71
N VAL A 131 -10.65 0.19 -4.18
CA VAL A 131 -11.35 0.10 -5.46
C VAL A 131 -12.63 0.95 -5.46
N GLU A 132 -13.39 0.99 -4.37
CA GLU A 132 -14.58 1.85 -4.27
C GLU A 132 -14.23 3.35 -4.39
N GLN A 133 -13.09 3.78 -3.83
CA GLN A 133 -12.69 5.18 -3.83
C GLN A 133 -11.94 5.60 -5.11
N PHE A 134 -11.12 4.72 -5.68
CA PHE A 134 -10.22 5.06 -6.78
C PHE A 134 -10.44 4.27 -8.06
N GLY A 135 -11.22 3.19 -8.02
CA GLY A 135 -11.42 2.19 -9.08
C GLY A 135 -12.03 2.74 -10.36
#